data_AF-A0A2E2MKY2-F1
#
_entry.id   AF-A0A2E2MKY2-F1
#
_cell.length_a   1.000
_cell.length_b   1.000
_cell.length_c   1.000
_cell.angle_alpha   90.00
_cell.angle_beta   90.00
_cell.angle_gamma   90.00
#
_symmetry.space_group_name_H-M   'P 1'
#
loop_
_entity.id
_entity.type
_entity.pdbx_description
1 polymer ?
#
loop_
_entity_poly.entity_id
_entity_poly.type
_entity_poly.pdbx_seq_one_letter_code
_entity_poly.pdbx_strand_id
1 'polypeptide(L)'
;MGLRIALFAIATVFILAPFRPAQAAPQILAALEAQEGMPFRCEGATCETDITTFCLQQDRESPRTGTLYAPADASHFLLRVTSNDGAVRDIPAANMTFTSGRGFTHVRVSMPADSLSGLGAQSARLVVTRQASLIPAPLPGDPDPISEAERDYVTNSLRAIGEDLVDGQPLATSAKIVGRVASAITDFYARPTPAAVDRLWTDVLDDMAPVLKQDRGAVIERAQREIDLCARPDHHHSMAGVKSCLEYRHGDLMRDLNIDYWNRKPGS
;
A
#
# COMPACT_ATOMS: atom_id res chain seq x y z
N MET A 1 -45.39 67.66 17.45
CA MET A 1 -44.74 66.43 17.94
C MET A 1 -44.96 65.35 16.88
N GLY A 2 -44.02 65.18 15.94
CA GLY A 2 -44.16 64.28 14.79
C GLY A 2 -42.94 63.36 14.72
N LEU A 3 -43.15 62.08 15.05
CA LEU A 3 -42.15 61.05 15.25
C LEU A 3 -41.62 60.54 13.91
N ARG A 4 -40.29 60.56 13.74
CA ARG A 4 -39.55 59.98 12.60
C ARG A 4 -39.52 58.45 12.75
N ILE A 5 -39.85 57.70 11.70
CA ILE A 5 -39.58 56.26 11.63
C ILE A 5 -38.74 56.01 10.38
N ALA A 6 -37.44 55.76 10.57
CA ALA A 6 -36.53 55.31 9.53
C ALA A 6 -36.55 53.76 9.52
N LEU A 7 -36.98 53.16 8.41
CA LEU A 7 -36.84 51.72 8.18
C LEU A 7 -35.39 51.40 7.82
N PHE A 8 -34.70 50.65 8.68
CA PHE A 8 -33.47 49.94 8.32
C PHE A 8 -33.84 48.53 7.86
N ALA A 9 -33.62 48.25 6.57
CA ALA A 9 -33.68 46.89 6.03
C ALA A 9 -32.37 46.16 6.36
N ILE A 10 -32.42 45.20 7.29
CA ILE A 10 -31.29 44.31 7.58
C ILE A 10 -31.37 43.14 6.60
N ALA A 11 -30.50 43.13 5.60
CA ALA A 11 -30.31 42.00 4.69
C ALA A 11 -29.40 40.96 5.37
N THR A 12 -29.99 39.88 5.88
CA THR A 12 -29.26 38.77 6.49
C THR A 12 -28.63 37.91 5.39
N VAL A 13 -27.33 38.09 5.14
CA VAL A 13 -26.54 37.21 4.27
C VAL A 13 -26.29 35.90 5.01
N PHE A 14 -27.04 34.85 4.68
CA PHE A 14 -26.74 33.49 5.11
C PHE A 14 -25.52 32.98 4.34
N ILE A 15 -24.36 32.96 5.00
CA ILE A 15 -23.16 32.28 4.51
C ILE A 15 -23.42 30.77 4.62
N LEU A 16 -23.88 30.16 3.53
CA LEU A 16 -23.94 28.71 3.38
C LEU A 16 -22.51 28.17 3.34
N ALA A 17 -21.99 27.75 4.49
CA ALA A 17 -20.79 26.93 4.54
C ALA A 17 -21.09 25.58 3.85
N PRO A 18 -20.25 25.11 2.91
CA PRO A 18 -20.46 23.82 2.27
C PRO A 18 -20.32 22.71 3.32
N PHE A 19 -21.42 22.05 3.65
CA PHE A 19 -21.41 20.77 4.35
C PHE A 19 -20.72 19.76 3.44
N ARG A 20 -19.44 19.47 3.70
CA ARG A 20 -18.82 18.27 3.15
C ARG A 20 -19.40 17.09 3.92
N PRO A 21 -20.10 16.14 3.26
CA PRO A 21 -20.54 14.94 3.96
C PRO A 21 -19.29 14.26 4.52
N ALA A 22 -19.34 13.92 5.81
CA ALA A 22 -18.28 13.14 6.41
C ALA A 22 -18.20 11.78 5.69
N GLN A 23 -16.99 11.34 5.39
CA GLN A 23 -16.78 10.07 4.69
C GLN A 23 -16.67 8.94 5.71
N ALA A 24 -17.36 7.84 5.43
CA ALA A 24 -17.23 6.60 6.19
C ALA A 24 -15.78 6.09 6.15
N ALA A 25 -15.29 5.47 7.23
CA ALA A 25 -13.99 4.82 7.21
C ALA A 25 -13.92 3.78 6.08
N PRO A 26 -12.85 3.78 5.26
CA PRO A 26 -12.69 2.79 4.20
C PRO A 26 -12.35 1.41 4.80
N GLN A 27 -12.11 0.42 3.93
CA GLN A 27 -11.80 -0.95 4.35
C GLN A 27 -10.48 -1.08 5.13
N ILE A 28 -10.46 -2.02 6.08
CA ILE A 28 -9.23 -2.60 6.63
C ILE A 28 -8.53 -3.42 5.53
N LEU A 29 -7.21 -3.26 5.45
CA LEU A 29 -6.38 -3.94 4.47
C LEU A 29 -5.61 -5.10 5.12
N ALA A 30 -5.54 -6.23 4.42
CA ALA A 30 -4.54 -7.24 4.66
C ALA A 30 -3.25 -6.86 3.95
N ALA A 31 -2.10 -6.99 4.61
CA ALA A 31 -0.78 -6.88 4.00
C ALA A 31 -0.23 -8.28 3.73
N LEU A 32 0.31 -8.47 2.52
CA LEU A 32 0.99 -9.71 2.16
C LEU A 32 2.32 -9.80 2.89
N GLU A 33 2.64 -11.00 3.34
CA GLU A 33 3.91 -11.29 4.02
C GLU A 33 5.12 -10.97 3.14
N ALA A 34 6.17 -10.43 3.77
CA ALA A 34 7.47 -10.17 3.16
C ALA A 34 8.59 -10.36 4.22
N GLN A 35 8.89 -11.63 4.57
CA GLN A 35 9.90 -11.96 5.58
C GLN A 35 11.34 -11.59 5.17
N GLU A 36 11.63 -11.66 3.88
CA GLU A 36 12.87 -11.19 3.26
C GLU A 36 13.05 -9.67 3.40
N GLY A 37 11.98 -8.96 3.76
CA GLY A 37 11.92 -7.52 3.90
C GLY A 37 11.82 -6.82 2.55
N MET A 38 11.09 -5.71 2.52
CA MET A 38 11.01 -4.78 1.40
C MET A 38 12.09 -3.71 1.55
N PRO A 39 13.04 -3.55 0.61
CA PRO A 39 14.11 -2.55 0.77
C PRO A 39 13.54 -1.13 0.71
N PHE A 40 13.99 -0.28 1.62
CA PHE A 40 13.75 1.16 1.55
C PHE A 40 14.69 1.80 0.53
N ARG A 41 14.14 2.72 -0.27
CA ARG A 41 14.90 3.57 -1.18
C ARG A 41 14.75 5.02 -0.72
N CYS A 42 15.89 5.67 -0.49
CA CYS A 42 15.93 7.04 -0.01
C CYS A 42 16.19 8.00 -1.16
N GLU A 43 15.29 8.95 -1.37
CA GLU A 43 15.43 10.04 -2.32
C GLU A 43 15.18 11.37 -1.61
N GLY A 44 16.21 12.20 -1.52
CA GLY A 44 16.17 13.42 -0.73
C GLY A 44 15.95 13.14 0.76
N ALA A 45 14.88 13.71 1.33
CA ALA A 45 14.58 13.66 2.77
C ALA A 45 13.72 12.46 3.19
N THR A 46 13.28 11.62 2.25
CA THR A 46 12.34 10.53 2.53
C THR A 46 12.90 9.21 2.04
N CYS A 47 12.75 8.17 2.86
CA CYS A 47 12.95 6.79 2.46
C CYS A 47 11.59 6.11 2.32
N GLU A 48 11.35 5.49 1.16
CA GLU A 48 10.08 4.85 0.83
C GLU A 48 10.27 3.40 0.42
N THR A 49 9.25 2.60 0.70
CA THR A 49 9.06 1.27 0.15
C THR A 49 7.57 1.00 0.02
N ASP A 50 7.21 -0.06 -0.69
CA ASP A 50 5.82 -0.36 -1.05
C ASP A 50 5.46 -1.79 -0.68
N ILE A 51 4.33 -2.00 -0.04
CA ILE A 51 3.82 -3.34 0.30
C ILE A 51 2.55 -3.64 -0.49
N THR A 52 2.39 -4.91 -0.86
CA THR A 52 1.18 -5.40 -1.50
C THR A 52 0.09 -5.64 -0.45
N THR A 53 -1.12 -5.19 -0.75
CA THR A 53 -2.27 -5.31 0.14
C THR A 53 -3.51 -5.79 -0.62
N PHE A 54 -4.53 -6.21 0.12
CA PHE A 54 -5.87 -6.46 -0.41
C PHE A 54 -6.94 -6.12 0.64
N CYS A 55 -8.19 -6.08 0.22
CA CYS A 55 -9.31 -5.54 0.97
C CYS A 55 -10.08 -6.64 1.72
N LEU A 56 -10.23 -6.52 3.03
CA LEU A 56 -10.89 -7.56 3.83
C LEU A 56 -12.42 -7.41 3.91
N GLN A 57 -13.01 -6.28 3.50
CA GLN A 57 -14.39 -5.92 3.84
C GLN A 57 -15.22 -5.48 2.64
N GLN A 58 -15.79 -6.45 1.91
CA GLN A 58 -16.53 -6.21 0.66
C GLN A 58 -17.55 -5.06 0.71
N ASP A 59 -18.24 -4.88 1.84
CA ASP A 59 -19.35 -3.91 1.99
C ASP A 59 -18.90 -2.47 2.31
N ARG A 60 -17.61 -2.24 2.56
CA ARG A 60 -17.04 -0.90 2.81
C ARG A 60 -16.41 -0.31 1.54
N GLU A 61 -16.36 1.02 1.42
CA GLU A 61 -15.72 1.69 0.28
C GLU A 61 -14.22 1.36 0.25
N SER A 62 -13.68 1.05 -0.93
CA SER A 62 -12.23 0.90 -1.09
C SER A 62 -11.52 2.22 -0.76
N PRO A 63 -10.34 2.18 -0.11
CA PRO A 63 -9.59 3.38 0.17
C PRO A 63 -9.24 4.17 -1.09
N ARG A 64 -9.32 5.48 -0.96
CA ARG A 64 -8.78 6.42 -1.95
C ARG A 64 -7.26 6.47 -1.79
N THR A 65 -6.55 6.82 -2.85
CA THR A 65 -5.12 7.12 -2.76
C THR A 65 -4.85 8.20 -1.71
N GLY A 66 -3.84 8.00 -0.87
CA GLY A 66 -3.51 8.93 0.21
C GLY A 66 -4.19 8.64 1.54
N THR A 67 -5.02 7.59 1.64
CA THR A 67 -5.66 7.20 2.90
C THR A 67 -4.59 6.74 3.89
N LEU A 68 -4.59 7.32 5.09
CA LEU A 68 -3.66 6.96 6.16
C LEU A 68 -4.11 5.68 6.86
N TYR A 69 -3.12 4.85 7.22
CA TYR A 69 -3.31 3.59 7.89
C TYR A 69 -2.39 3.46 9.10
N ALA A 70 -2.80 2.61 10.05
CA ALA A 70 -1.99 2.15 11.16
C ALA A 70 -1.95 0.62 11.20
N PRO A 71 -0.83 0.00 11.59
CA PRO A 71 -0.79 -1.42 11.92
C PRO A 71 -1.88 -1.82 12.92
N ALA A 72 -2.59 -2.91 12.65
CA ALA A 72 -3.50 -3.52 13.63
C ALA A 72 -2.71 -4.06 14.84
N ASP A 73 -1.54 -4.64 14.57
CA ASP A 73 -0.54 -5.05 15.56
C ASP A 73 0.82 -4.55 15.09
N ALA A 74 1.52 -3.80 15.95
CA ALA A 74 2.83 -3.24 15.65
C ALA A 74 3.92 -4.31 15.48
N SER A 75 3.74 -5.50 16.07
CA SER A 75 4.67 -6.63 15.92
C SER A 75 4.66 -7.24 14.51
N HIS A 76 3.60 -6.98 13.73
CA HIS A 76 3.50 -7.48 12.35
C HIS A 76 4.28 -6.68 11.32
N PHE A 77 4.80 -5.51 11.72
CA PHE A 77 5.58 -4.62 10.86
C PHE A 77 6.88 -4.25 11.57
N LEU A 78 7.99 -4.79 11.07
CA LEU A 78 9.30 -4.59 11.66
C LEU A 78 10.20 -3.84 10.67
N LEU A 79 10.99 -2.92 11.19
CA LEU A 79 12.10 -2.33 10.49
C LEU A 79 13.35 -3.16 10.75
N ARG A 80 13.80 -3.90 9.74
CA ARG A 80 15.10 -4.57 9.75
C ARG A 80 16.15 -3.59 9.30
N VAL A 81 17.06 -3.21 10.20
CA VAL A 81 18.20 -2.34 9.86
C VAL A 81 19.49 -3.15 9.82
N THR A 82 20.34 -2.81 8.86
CA THR A 82 21.72 -3.29 8.77
C THR A 82 22.65 -2.12 9.02
N SER A 83 23.48 -2.18 10.06
CA SER A 83 24.47 -1.16 10.39
C SER A 83 25.72 -1.26 9.51
N ASN A 84 26.60 -0.25 9.61
CA ASN A 84 27.84 -0.17 8.81
C ASN A 84 28.83 -1.33 9.06
N ASP A 85 28.75 -1.98 10.23
CA ASP A 85 29.53 -3.16 10.58
C ASP A 85 28.87 -4.48 10.13
N GLY A 86 27.71 -4.41 9.48
CA GLY A 86 26.93 -5.55 9.01
C GLY A 86 26.00 -6.17 10.05
N ALA A 87 25.92 -5.63 11.28
CA ALA A 87 24.99 -6.15 12.27
C ALA A 87 23.54 -5.89 11.84
N VAL A 88 22.69 -6.90 12.02
CA VAL A 88 21.27 -6.85 11.66
C VAL A 88 20.43 -6.85 12.93
N ARG A 89 19.46 -5.94 13.00
CA ARG A 89 18.45 -5.92 14.08
C ARG A 89 17.08 -5.57 13.54
N ASP A 90 16.06 -6.18 14.13
CA ASP A 90 14.66 -5.86 13.86
C ASP A 90 14.13 -4.98 14.99
N ILE A 91 13.51 -3.85 14.63
CA ILE A 91 12.82 -2.95 15.57
C ILE A 91 11.38 -2.70 15.11
N PRO A 92 10.44 -2.33 16.00
CA PRO A 92 9.08 -2.02 15.58
C PRO A 92 9.04 -0.86 14.56
N ALA A 93 8.18 -0.97 13.54
CA ALA A 93 7.98 0.05 12.52
C ALA A 93 7.15 1.27 13.00
N ALA A 94 7.26 1.66 14.27
CA ALA A 94 6.37 2.61 14.93
C ALA A 94 6.44 4.05 14.36
N ASN A 95 7.57 4.44 13.77
CA ASN A 95 7.81 5.79 13.22
C ASN A 95 7.59 5.87 11.70
N MET A 96 6.92 4.87 11.12
CA MET A 96 6.61 4.84 9.70
C MET A 96 5.21 5.36 9.42
N THR A 97 5.05 6.00 8.27
CA THR A 97 3.74 6.39 7.75
C THR A 97 3.30 5.36 6.72
N PHE A 98 2.10 4.80 6.91
CA PHE A 98 1.45 3.89 5.98
C PHE A 98 0.35 4.64 5.24
N THR A 99 0.41 4.66 3.92
CA THR A 99 -0.53 5.41 3.08
C THR A 99 -0.92 4.58 1.88
N SER A 100 -2.21 4.45 1.58
CA SER A 100 -2.65 3.77 0.36
C SER A 100 -2.08 4.46 -0.88
N GLY A 101 -1.50 3.68 -1.78
CA GLY A 101 -1.05 4.16 -3.07
C GLY A 101 -2.18 4.17 -4.08
N ARG A 102 -1.97 3.59 -5.26
CA ARG A 102 -3.02 3.49 -6.27
C ARG A 102 -4.08 2.47 -5.85
N GLY A 103 -5.17 2.96 -5.25
CA GLY A 103 -6.26 2.11 -4.74
C GLY A 103 -5.88 1.36 -3.46
N PHE A 104 -6.38 0.14 -3.32
CA PHE A 104 -6.23 -0.68 -2.11
C PHE A 104 -5.19 -1.80 -2.22
N THR A 105 -4.63 -2.00 -3.41
CA THR A 105 -3.74 -3.13 -3.70
C THR A 105 -2.30 -2.90 -3.26
N HIS A 106 -1.98 -1.66 -2.91
CA HIS A 106 -0.66 -1.22 -2.53
C HIS A 106 -0.73 -0.15 -1.43
N VAL A 107 0.16 -0.27 -0.44
CA VAL A 107 0.41 0.74 0.58
C VAL A 107 1.86 1.18 0.50
N ARG A 108 2.08 2.48 0.40
CA ARG A 108 3.38 3.12 0.56
C ARG A 108 3.70 3.21 2.04
N VAL A 109 4.94 2.87 2.37
CA VAL A 109 5.51 3.00 3.70
C VAL A 109 6.70 3.94 3.62
N SER A 110 6.66 5.02 4.39
CA SER A 110 7.68 6.06 4.35
C SER A 110 8.21 6.42 5.73
N MET A 111 9.47 6.84 5.79
CA MET A 111 10.09 7.46 6.96
C MET A 111 11.05 8.59 6.55
N PRO A 112 11.35 9.55 7.44
CA PRO A 112 12.40 10.53 7.19
C PRO A 112 13.76 9.86 7.03
N ALA A 113 14.58 10.33 6.07
CA ALA A 113 15.93 9.80 5.84
C ALA A 113 16.83 9.96 7.09
N ASP A 114 16.66 11.04 7.84
CA ASP A 114 17.39 11.29 9.08
C ASP A 114 17.06 10.25 10.15
N SER A 115 15.85 9.69 10.16
CA SER A 115 15.49 8.60 11.07
C SER A 115 16.32 7.34 10.82
N LEU A 116 16.63 7.02 9.56
CA LEU A 116 17.50 5.90 9.22
C LEU A 116 18.94 6.15 9.68
N SER A 117 19.45 7.36 9.41
CA SER A 117 20.81 7.74 9.82
C SER A 117 20.99 7.74 11.34
N GLY A 118 19.99 8.21 12.09
CA GLY A 118 19.98 8.22 13.56
C GLY A 118 19.96 6.82 14.18
N LEU A 119 19.55 5.81 13.42
CA LEU A 119 19.63 4.39 13.81
C LEU A 119 21.01 3.76 13.56
N GLY A 120 21.96 4.51 12.98
CA GLY A 120 23.27 4.01 12.58
C GLY A 120 23.21 2.99 11.45
N ALA A 121 22.13 3.00 10.66
CA ALA A 121 21.84 2.01 9.65
C ALA A 121 22.39 2.43 8.28
N GLN A 122 23.07 1.50 7.60
CA GLN A 122 23.47 1.64 6.20
C GLN A 122 22.29 1.35 5.26
N SER A 123 21.44 0.40 5.64
CA SER A 123 20.25 0.04 4.88
C SER A 123 19.11 -0.37 5.82
N ALA A 124 17.90 -0.28 5.29
CA ALA A 124 16.67 -0.63 5.98
C ALA A 124 15.76 -1.45 5.08
N ARG A 125 15.04 -2.39 5.68
CA ARG A 125 14.02 -3.20 5.03
C ARG A 125 12.78 -3.26 5.91
N LEU A 126 11.60 -3.12 5.33
CA LEU A 126 10.34 -3.36 6.01
C LEU A 126 9.99 -4.85 5.95
N VAL A 127 10.01 -5.53 7.09
CA VAL A 127 9.53 -6.89 7.23
C VAL A 127 8.05 -6.85 7.57
N VAL A 128 7.26 -7.57 6.79
CA VAL A 128 5.83 -7.78 7.04
C VAL A 128 5.63 -9.24 7.39
N THR A 129 5.08 -9.52 8.57
CA THR A 129 4.85 -10.91 9.01
C THR A 129 3.54 -11.47 8.46
N ARG A 130 3.32 -12.77 8.66
CA ARG A 130 2.02 -13.41 8.45
C ARG A 130 0.90 -12.66 9.17
N GLN A 131 -0.29 -12.70 8.58
CA GLN A 131 -1.52 -12.11 9.13
C GLN A 131 -1.45 -10.60 9.44
N ALA A 132 -0.47 -9.88 8.86
CA ALA A 132 -0.40 -8.44 8.96
C ALA A 132 -1.66 -7.77 8.39
N SER A 133 -2.17 -6.78 9.12
CA SER A 133 -3.35 -5.98 8.75
C SER A 133 -3.12 -4.51 9.07
N LEU A 134 -3.77 -3.65 8.30
CA LEU A 134 -3.72 -2.20 8.40
C LEU A 134 -5.14 -1.65 8.55
N ILE A 135 -5.34 -0.84 9.59
CA ILE A 135 -6.62 -0.20 9.91
C ILE A 135 -6.54 1.26 9.46
N PRO A 136 -7.55 1.79 8.76
CA PRO A 136 -7.52 3.20 8.36
C PRO A 136 -7.56 4.10 9.60
N ALA A 137 -6.85 5.22 9.53
CA ALA A 137 -6.86 6.20 10.60
C ALA A 137 -8.28 6.76 10.81
N PRO A 138 -8.76 6.88 12.06
CA PRO A 138 -10.08 7.45 12.33
C PRO A 138 -10.23 8.87 11.77
N LEU A 139 -11.39 9.17 11.16
CA LEU A 139 -11.71 10.50 10.67
C LEU A 139 -12.68 11.21 11.62
N PRO A 140 -12.43 12.48 12.00
CA PRO A 140 -13.40 13.25 12.77
C PRO A 140 -14.74 13.36 12.03
N GLY A 141 -15.82 13.00 12.71
CA GLY A 141 -17.18 13.06 12.17
C GLY A 141 -17.54 11.90 11.23
N ASP A 142 -16.71 10.86 11.14
CA ASP A 142 -17.00 9.63 10.40
C ASP A 142 -18.43 9.12 10.70
N PRO A 143 -19.31 9.00 9.68
CA PRO A 143 -20.67 8.55 9.85
C PRO A 143 -20.79 7.03 10.10
N ASP A 144 -19.73 6.26 9.84
CA ASP A 144 -19.67 4.80 10.01
C ASP A 144 -18.25 4.35 10.45
N PRO A 145 -17.85 4.72 11.69
CA PRO A 145 -16.53 4.40 12.21
C PRO A 145 -16.37 2.90 12.41
N ILE A 146 -15.17 2.38 12.12
CA ILE A 146 -14.83 0.99 12.42
C ILE A 146 -14.87 0.75 13.93
N SER A 147 -15.81 -0.06 14.38
CA SER A 147 -15.91 -0.44 15.78
C SER A 147 -14.77 -1.37 16.21
N GLU A 148 -14.51 -1.50 17.51
CA GLU A 148 -13.51 -2.42 18.03
C GLU A 148 -13.86 -3.88 17.72
N ALA A 149 -15.12 -4.28 17.89
CA ALA A 149 -15.57 -5.63 17.55
C ALA A 149 -15.44 -5.95 16.05
N GLU A 150 -15.72 -4.97 15.19
CA GLU A 150 -15.51 -5.11 13.75
C GLU A 150 -14.03 -5.25 13.43
N ARG A 151 -13.17 -4.41 14.02
CA ARG A 151 -11.72 -4.49 13.87
C ARG A 151 -11.22 -5.88 14.24
N ASP A 152 -11.58 -6.37 15.42
CA ASP A 152 -11.13 -7.67 15.90
C ASP A 152 -11.62 -8.82 15.01
N TYR A 153 -12.87 -8.77 14.58
CA TYR A 153 -13.42 -9.76 13.65
C TYR A 153 -12.65 -9.76 12.32
N VAL A 154 -12.36 -8.57 11.78
CA VAL A 154 -11.71 -8.44 10.48
C VAL A 154 -10.23 -8.80 10.55
N THR A 155 -9.47 -8.25 11.51
CA THR A 155 -8.02 -8.45 11.60
C THR A 155 -7.63 -9.83 12.12
N ASN A 156 -8.56 -10.56 12.74
CA ASN A 156 -8.35 -11.95 13.15
C ASN A 156 -9.03 -12.93 12.20
N SER A 157 -10.37 -12.94 12.15
CA SER A 157 -11.13 -13.97 11.42
C SER A 157 -11.02 -13.82 9.90
N LEU A 158 -11.33 -12.63 9.37
CA LEU A 158 -11.27 -12.41 7.92
C LEU A 158 -9.84 -12.44 7.39
N ARG A 159 -8.87 -11.97 8.18
CA ARG A 159 -7.46 -12.02 7.82
C ARG A 159 -6.92 -13.45 7.72
N ALA A 160 -7.29 -14.33 8.66
CA ALA A 160 -6.91 -15.74 8.61
C ALA A 160 -7.44 -16.44 7.35
N ILE A 161 -8.68 -16.15 6.95
CA ILE A 161 -9.23 -16.66 5.68
C ILE A 161 -8.43 -16.10 4.48
N GLY A 162 -8.06 -14.82 4.53
CA GLY A 162 -7.26 -14.19 3.49
C GLY A 162 -5.86 -14.82 3.35
N GLU A 163 -5.29 -15.31 4.43
CA GLU A 163 -4.01 -16.03 4.40
C GLU A 163 -4.12 -17.32 3.59
N ASP A 164 -5.17 -18.10 3.81
CA ASP A 164 -5.40 -19.36 3.09
C ASP A 164 -5.77 -19.13 1.61
N LEU A 165 -6.58 -18.11 1.33
CA LEU A 165 -7.14 -17.87 0.00
C LEU A 165 -6.28 -16.98 -0.89
N VAL A 166 -5.44 -16.10 -0.33
CA VAL A 166 -4.69 -15.08 -1.09
C VAL A 166 -3.19 -15.23 -0.90
N ASP A 167 -2.68 -15.18 0.33
CA ASP A 167 -1.23 -15.01 0.58
C ASP A 167 -0.38 -16.10 -0.08
N GLY A 168 -0.84 -17.35 -0.01
CA GLY A 168 -0.13 -18.51 -0.58
C GLY A 168 -0.35 -18.72 -2.08
N GLN A 169 -1.15 -17.88 -2.75
CA GLN A 169 -1.45 -18.09 -4.17
C GLN A 169 -0.25 -17.74 -5.07
N PRO A 170 0.06 -18.54 -6.11
CA PRO A 170 1.10 -18.19 -7.09
C PRO A 170 0.90 -16.81 -7.73
N LEU A 171 -0.36 -16.39 -7.89
CA LEU A 171 -0.71 -15.08 -8.42
C LEU A 171 -0.33 -13.94 -7.45
N ALA A 172 -0.42 -14.17 -6.14
CA ALA A 172 -0.01 -13.20 -5.11
C ALA A 172 1.51 -13.00 -5.14
N THR A 173 2.28 -14.08 -5.29
CA THR A 173 3.74 -14.00 -5.47
C THR A 173 4.09 -13.28 -6.77
N SER A 174 3.36 -13.55 -7.86
CA SER A 174 3.57 -12.84 -9.13
C SER A 174 3.32 -11.34 -8.97
N ALA A 175 2.24 -10.96 -8.28
CA ALA A 175 1.93 -9.56 -7.97
C ALA A 175 3.03 -8.93 -7.09
N LYS A 176 3.51 -9.60 -6.05
CA LYS A 176 4.63 -9.10 -5.22
C LYS A 176 5.86 -8.75 -6.06
N ILE A 177 6.21 -9.58 -7.04
CA ILE A 177 7.36 -9.31 -7.93
C ILE A 177 7.09 -8.05 -8.77
N VAL A 178 5.94 -7.94 -9.44
CA VAL A 178 5.57 -6.76 -10.24
C VAL A 178 5.57 -5.49 -9.39
N GLY A 179 4.96 -5.54 -8.20
CA GLY A 179 4.93 -4.43 -7.26
C GLY A 179 6.31 -4.00 -6.79
N ARG A 180 7.24 -4.96 -6.56
CA ARG A 180 8.63 -4.66 -6.21
C ARG A 180 9.39 -3.96 -7.32
N VAL A 181 9.23 -4.40 -8.57
CA VAL A 181 9.85 -3.71 -9.71
C VAL A 181 9.29 -2.30 -9.86
N ALA A 182 7.96 -2.12 -9.68
CA ALA A 182 7.35 -0.79 -9.67
C ALA A 182 7.91 0.12 -8.56
N SER A 183 8.06 -0.42 -7.35
CA SER A 183 8.61 0.29 -6.19
C SER A 183 10.09 0.67 -6.38
N ALA A 184 10.83 -0.14 -7.14
CA ALA A 184 12.24 0.12 -7.42
C ALA A 184 12.48 1.31 -8.36
N ILE A 185 11.47 1.73 -9.12
CA ILE A 185 11.49 2.94 -9.93
C ILE A 185 11.08 4.11 -9.04
N THR A 186 12.01 4.97 -8.63
CA THR A 186 11.69 6.08 -7.69
C THR A 186 11.14 7.31 -8.40
N ASP A 187 11.72 7.69 -9.55
CA ASP A 187 11.19 8.74 -10.41
C ASP A 187 9.97 8.23 -11.21
N PHE A 188 8.79 8.73 -10.85
CA PHE A 188 7.52 8.36 -11.48
C PHE A 188 7.45 8.73 -12.97
N TYR A 189 8.13 9.81 -13.37
CA TYR A 189 8.13 10.30 -14.75
C TYR A 189 9.34 9.81 -15.54
N ALA A 190 10.27 9.11 -14.90
CA ALA A 190 11.37 8.47 -15.59
C ALA A 190 10.83 7.56 -16.68
N ARG A 191 11.53 7.58 -17.81
CA ARG A 191 11.34 6.65 -18.91
C ARG A 191 12.52 5.69 -18.90
N PRO A 192 12.56 4.73 -17.94
CA PRO A 192 13.65 3.77 -17.91
C PRO A 192 13.67 3.02 -19.24
N THR A 193 14.87 2.78 -19.76
CA THR A 193 15.03 1.94 -20.94
C THR A 193 14.64 0.50 -20.61
N PRO A 194 14.29 -0.34 -21.60
CA PRO A 194 14.02 -1.76 -21.36
C PRO A 194 15.15 -2.44 -20.58
N ALA A 195 16.41 -2.19 -20.95
CA ALA A 195 17.58 -2.72 -20.25
C ALA A 195 17.74 -2.20 -18.79
N ALA A 196 17.18 -1.04 -18.45
CA ALA A 196 17.13 -0.58 -17.07
C ALA A 196 16.04 -1.34 -16.28
N VAL A 197 14.88 -1.58 -16.90
CA VAL A 197 13.80 -2.39 -16.29
C VAL A 197 14.25 -3.83 -16.09
N ASP A 198 14.96 -4.43 -17.06
CA ASP A 198 15.50 -5.79 -16.95
C ASP A 198 16.46 -5.94 -15.77
N ARG A 199 17.31 -4.92 -15.53
CA ARG A 199 18.20 -4.91 -14.36
C ARG A 199 17.43 -4.85 -13.05
N LEU A 200 16.41 -3.97 -12.95
CA LEU A 200 15.56 -3.90 -11.76
C LEU A 200 14.83 -5.22 -11.50
N TRP A 201 14.37 -5.88 -12.56
CA TRP A 201 13.77 -7.20 -12.48
C TRP A 201 14.76 -8.24 -11.94
N THR A 202 15.98 -8.32 -12.48
CA THR A 202 17.02 -9.22 -11.97
C THR A 202 17.32 -8.97 -10.51
N ASP A 203 17.51 -7.70 -10.12
CA ASP A 203 17.77 -7.32 -8.72
C ASP A 203 16.63 -7.78 -7.80
N VAL A 204 15.37 -7.64 -8.23
CA VAL A 204 14.20 -8.11 -7.46
C VAL A 204 14.17 -9.63 -7.34
N LEU A 205 14.48 -10.37 -8.41
CA LEU A 205 14.51 -11.84 -8.35
C LEU A 205 15.62 -12.36 -7.43
N ASP A 206 16.79 -11.73 -7.46
CA ASP A 206 17.92 -12.07 -6.58
C ASP A 206 17.58 -11.78 -5.12
N ASP A 207 16.96 -10.63 -4.85
CA ASP A 207 16.49 -10.23 -3.53
C ASP A 207 15.39 -11.17 -2.98
N MET A 208 14.49 -11.64 -3.85
CA MET A 208 13.43 -12.58 -3.51
C MET A 208 13.86 -14.06 -3.58
N ALA A 209 15.10 -14.36 -3.93
CA ALA A 209 15.58 -15.73 -4.15
C ALA A 209 15.26 -16.70 -2.99
N PRO A 210 15.31 -16.32 -1.70
CA PRO A 210 14.92 -17.20 -0.60
C PRO A 210 13.46 -17.67 -0.65
N VAL A 211 12.54 -16.80 -1.07
CA VAL A 211 11.09 -17.06 -1.12
C VAL A 211 10.70 -17.78 -2.40
N LEU A 212 11.40 -17.50 -3.51
CA LEU A 212 11.07 -18.08 -4.81
C LEU A 212 11.48 -19.55 -4.97
N LYS A 213 12.11 -20.20 -3.97
CA LYS A 213 12.67 -21.57 -4.12
C LYS A 213 11.66 -22.65 -4.49
N GLN A 214 10.37 -22.46 -4.19
CA GLN A 214 9.36 -23.51 -4.34
C GLN A 214 8.54 -23.43 -5.65
N ASP A 215 8.34 -22.24 -6.24
CA ASP A 215 7.38 -22.04 -7.35
C ASP A 215 7.93 -21.19 -8.53
N ARG A 216 9.21 -21.39 -8.90
CA ARG A 216 9.90 -20.47 -9.83
C ARG A 216 9.25 -20.31 -11.20
N GLY A 217 8.86 -21.41 -11.87
CA GLY A 217 8.55 -21.36 -13.30
C GLY A 217 7.36 -20.45 -13.66
N ALA A 218 6.15 -20.87 -13.26
CA ALA A 218 4.92 -20.18 -13.66
C ALA A 218 4.75 -18.79 -13.03
N VAL A 219 5.22 -18.61 -11.78
CA VAL A 219 5.16 -17.32 -11.07
C VAL A 219 6.05 -16.29 -11.75
N ILE A 220 7.31 -16.64 -12.04
CA ILE A 220 8.25 -15.74 -12.70
C ILE A 220 7.77 -15.45 -14.13
N GLU A 221 7.31 -16.46 -14.87
CA GLU A 221 6.79 -16.25 -16.22
C GLU A 221 5.59 -15.30 -16.22
N ARG A 222 4.66 -15.45 -15.26
CA ARG A 222 3.51 -14.55 -15.12
C ARG A 222 3.95 -13.11 -14.83
N ALA A 223 4.84 -12.90 -13.87
CA ALA A 223 5.33 -11.57 -13.52
C ALA A 223 6.14 -10.93 -14.67
N GLN A 224 6.99 -11.70 -15.34
CA GLN A 224 7.76 -11.25 -16.50
C GLN A 224 6.84 -10.75 -17.61
N ARG A 225 5.75 -11.48 -17.93
CA ARG A 225 4.79 -11.03 -18.94
C ARG A 225 4.22 -9.64 -18.63
N GLU A 226 3.93 -9.35 -17.37
CA GLU A 226 3.42 -8.02 -16.98
C GLU A 226 4.48 -6.92 -17.10
N ILE A 227 5.73 -7.24 -16.77
CA ILE A 227 6.85 -6.32 -16.88
C ILE A 227 7.18 -6.03 -18.34
N ASP A 228 7.22 -7.05 -19.19
CA ASP A 228 7.47 -6.92 -20.61
C ASP A 228 6.42 -6.05 -21.31
N LEU A 229 5.16 -6.16 -20.90
CA LEU A 229 4.09 -5.30 -21.42
C LEU A 229 4.34 -3.83 -21.11
N CYS A 230 4.90 -3.51 -19.94
CA CYS A 230 5.17 -2.14 -19.51
C CYS A 230 6.52 -1.59 -20.00
N ALA A 231 7.52 -2.45 -20.21
CA ALA A 231 8.86 -2.07 -20.65
C ALA A 231 8.94 -1.75 -22.15
N ARG A 232 7.93 -2.14 -22.93
CA ARG A 232 7.89 -1.95 -24.40
C ARG A 232 7.77 -0.47 -24.83
N PRO A 233 8.63 0.01 -25.75
CA PRO A 233 8.63 1.39 -26.24
C PRO A 233 7.30 1.92 -26.77
N ASP A 234 6.54 1.05 -27.44
CA ASP A 234 5.27 1.35 -28.12
C ASP A 234 4.04 1.35 -27.18
N HIS A 235 4.20 0.85 -25.94
CA HIS A 235 3.15 0.86 -24.91
C HIS A 235 3.28 2.00 -23.90
N HIS A 236 4.28 2.86 -24.02
CA HIS A 236 4.52 3.98 -23.09
C HIS A 236 3.46 5.11 -23.15
N HIS A 237 2.41 5.00 -23.96
CA HIS A 237 1.54 6.14 -24.29
C HIS A 237 0.21 6.23 -23.52
N SER A 238 -0.21 5.25 -22.72
CA SER A 238 -1.51 5.31 -22.03
C SER A 238 -1.45 5.59 -20.52
N MET A 239 -0.33 5.31 -19.84
CA MET A 239 -0.30 5.24 -18.37
C MET A 239 0.79 6.09 -17.70
N ALA A 240 1.14 7.24 -18.24
CA ALA A 240 2.08 8.20 -17.62
C ALA A 240 3.52 7.69 -17.34
N GLY A 241 3.91 6.49 -17.81
CA GLY A 241 5.26 5.95 -17.69
C GLY A 241 5.29 4.46 -17.33
N VAL A 242 6.50 3.87 -17.25
CA VAL A 242 6.69 2.44 -16.92
C VAL A 242 6.20 2.12 -15.51
N LYS A 243 6.53 2.95 -14.52
CA LYS A 243 6.08 2.75 -13.12
C LYS A 243 4.57 2.65 -13.01
N SER A 244 3.85 3.62 -13.56
CA SER A 244 2.38 3.67 -13.47
C SER A 244 1.71 2.53 -14.25
N CYS A 245 2.31 2.07 -15.37
CA CYS A 245 1.90 0.81 -15.99
C CYS A 245 2.06 -0.38 -15.04
N LEU A 246 3.23 -0.54 -14.42
CA LEU A 246 3.49 -1.66 -13.49
C LEU A 246 2.56 -1.63 -12.27
N GLU A 247 2.32 -0.44 -11.69
CA GLU A 247 1.34 -0.26 -10.61
C GLU A 247 -0.07 -0.68 -11.03
N TYR A 248 -0.47 -0.36 -12.26
CA TYR A 248 -1.77 -0.79 -12.79
C TYR A 248 -1.83 -2.31 -12.99
N ARG A 249 -0.79 -2.92 -13.58
CA ARG A 249 -0.74 -4.39 -13.76
C ARG A 249 -0.69 -5.14 -12.44
N HIS A 250 0.07 -4.63 -11.47
CA HIS A 250 0.04 -5.11 -10.09
C HIS A 250 -1.37 -5.04 -9.48
N GLY A 251 -2.04 -3.91 -9.64
CA GLY A 251 -3.42 -3.71 -9.18
C GLY A 251 -4.41 -4.68 -9.83
N ASP A 252 -4.29 -4.97 -11.13
CA ASP A 252 -5.13 -5.97 -11.82
C ASP A 252 -4.96 -7.37 -11.19
N LEU A 253 -3.72 -7.83 -10.98
CA LEU A 253 -3.45 -9.14 -10.38
C LEU A 253 -4.05 -9.26 -8.97
N MET A 254 -3.88 -8.21 -8.15
CA MET A 254 -4.41 -8.19 -6.79
C MET A 254 -5.93 -8.03 -6.74
N ARG A 255 -6.52 -7.31 -7.69
CA ARG A 255 -7.97 -7.17 -7.78
C ARG A 255 -8.64 -8.50 -8.11
N ASP A 256 -8.07 -9.28 -9.03
CA ASP A 256 -8.57 -10.63 -9.35
C ASP A 256 -8.55 -11.54 -8.10
N LEU A 257 -7.43 -11.54 -7.35
CA LEU A 257 -7.34 -12.27 -6.08
C LEU A 257 -8.35 -11.80 -5.04
N ASN A 258 -8.56 -10.50 -4.96
CA ASN A 258 -9.46 -9.92 -3.98
C ASN A 258 -10.94 -10.22 -4.30
N ILE A 259 -11.30 -10.29 -5.58
CA ILE A 259 -12.61 -10.78 -6.03
C ILE A 259 -12.79 -12.26 -5.66
N ASP A 260 -11.77 -13.09 -5.91
CA ASP A 260 -11.80 -14.50 -5.53
C ASP A 260 -11.94 -14.70 -4.02
N TYR A 261 -11.25 -13.89 -3.22
CA TYR A 261 -11.40 -13.83 -1.78
C TYR A 261 -12.84 -13.52 -1.37
N TRP A 262 -13.44 -12.46 -1.93
CA TRP A 262 -14.81 -12.09 -1.63
C TRP A 262 -15.83 -13.15 -2.03
N ASN A 263 -15.62 -13.85 -3.14
CA ASN A 263 -16.53 -14.90 -3.61
C ASN A 263 -16.44 -16.21 -2.81
N ARG A 264 -15.41 -16.38 -1.98
CA ARG A 264 -15.13 -17.65 -1.27
C ARG A 264 -15.10 -17.51 0.25
N LYS A 265 -15.04 -16.29 0.79
CA LYS A 265 -15.09 -16.07 2.25
C LYS A 265 -16.45 -16.54 2.79
N PRO A 266 -16.52 -17.16 3.97
CA PRO A 266 -17.79 -17.50 4.60
C PRO A 266 -18.73 -16.29 4.67
N GLY A 267 -20.01 -16.49 4.29
CA GLY A 267 -21.02 -15.44 4.27
C GLY A 267 -21.02 -14.55 3.01
N SER A 268 -20.29 -14.94 1.96
CA SER A 268 -20.41 -14.41 0.59
C SER A 268 -21.62 -14.93 -0.15
#